data_AF-A0AAE4JH88-F1
#
_entry.id   AF-A0AAE4JH88-F1
#
_cell.length_a   1.000
_cell.length_b   1.000
_cell.length_c   1.000
_cell.angle_alpha   90.00
_cell.angle_beta   90.00
_cell.angle_gamma   90.00
#
_symmetry.space_group_name_H-M   'P 1'
#
loop_
_entity.id
_entity.type
_entity.pdbx_description
1 polymer ?
#
loop_
_entity_poly.entity_id
_entity_poly.type
_entity_poly.pdbx_seq_one_letter_code
_entity_poly.pdbx_strand_id
1 'polypeptide(L)' 'MDKDQLLELAPHYLAMLLLVFFILEVSQTIVGQVAFWLELALIMLVVFGYRFIVVRLGFAPSSWE' A
#
# COMPACT_ATOMS: atom_id res chain seq x y z
N MET A 1 -0.49 19.03 -12.40
CA MET A 1 -1.01 17.67 -12.29
C MET A 1 -2.40 17.70 -12.89
N ASP A 2 -2.56 17.02 -14.01
CA ASP A 2 -3.82 17.00 -14.74
C ASP A 2 -4.84 16.14 -13.99
N LYS A 3 -6.14 16.43 -14.15
CA LYS A 3 -7.21 15.68 -13.46
C LYS A 3 -7.15 14.19 -13.75
N ASP A 4 -6.71 13.83 -14.95
CA ASP A 4 -6.57 12.45 -15.39
C ASP A 4 -5.48 11.72 -14.61
N GLN A 5 -4.34 12.37 -14.33
CA GLN A 5 -3.29 11.81 -13.48
C GLN A 5 -3.75 11.62 -12.03
N LEU A 6 -4.56 12.54 -11.50
CA LEU A 6 -5.17 12.41 -10.17
C LEU A 6 -6.14 11.21 -10.11
N LEU A 7 -6.93 11.02 -11.16
CA LEU A 7 -7.87 9.91 -11.27
C LEU A 7 -7.16 8.56 -11.45
N GLU A 8 -5.99 8.52 -12.10
CA GLU A 8 -5.13 7.34 -12.16
C GLU A 8 -4.53 7.01 -10.79
N LEU A 9 -4.10 8.01 -10.03
CA LEU A 9 -3.46 7.82 -8.72
C LEU A 9 -4.46 7.39 -7.64
N ALA A 10 -5.64 7.99 -7.62
CA ALA A 10 -6.66 7.79 -6.60
C ALA A 10 -6.94 6.30 -6.28
N PRO A 11 -7.21 5.41 -7.27
CA PRO A 11 -7.47 4.00 -6.99
C PRO A 11 -6.25 3.29 -6.41
N HIS A 12 -5.03 3.64 -6.80
CA HIS A 12 -3.81 3.03 -6.24
C HIS A 12 -3.57 3.45 -4.80
N TYR A 13 -3.80 4.71 -4.45
CA TYR A 13 -3.71 5.15 -3.06
C TYR A 13 -4.81 4.54 -2.20
N LEU A 14 -6.02 4.43 -2.73
CA LEU A 14 -7.12 3.75 -2.02
C LEU A 14 -6.80 2.28 -1.79
N ALA A 15 -6.31 1.56 -2.82
CA ALA A 15 -5.92 0.17 -2.70
C ALA A 15 -4.77 -0.03 -1.70
N MET A 16 -3.75 0.83 -1.74
CA MET A 16 -2.64 0.80 -0.78
C MET A 16 -3.12 1.07 0.66
N LEU A 17 -4.02 2.04 0.85
CA LEU A 17 -4.60 2.33 2.15
C LEU A 17 -5.38 1.12 2.69
N LEU A 18 -6.25 0.54 1.85
CA LEU A 18 -7.00 -0.67 2.21
C LEU A 18 -6.07 -1.85 2.52
N LEU A 19 -4.98 -2.01 1.77
CA LEU A 19 -4.00 -3.06 1.98
C LEU A 19 -3.25 -2.89 3.31
N VAL A 20 -2.91 -1.65 3.69
CA VAL A 20 -2.31 -1.36 5.01
C VAL A 20 -3.27 -1.75 6.12
N PHE A 21 -4.53 -1.30 6.07
CA PHE A 21 -5.53 -1.66 7.08
C PHE A 21 -5.75 -3.17 7.16
N PHE A 22 -5.87 -3.82 6.01
CA PHE A 22 -6.04 -5.27 5.93
C PHE A 22 -4.88 -6.00 6.60
N ILE A 23 -3.63 -5.61 6.32
CA ILE A 23 -2.45 -6.27 6.91
C ILE A 23 -2.36 -6.02 8.41
N LEU A 24 -2.65 -4.81 8.88
CA LEU A 24 -2.67 -4.51 10.31
C LEU A 24 -3.76 -5.34 11.02
N GLU A 25 -4.98 -5.39 10.49
CA GLU A 25 -6.08 -6.16 11.07
C GLU A 25 -5.81 -7.67 11.08
N VAL A 26 -5.27 -8.21 9.99
CA VAL A 26 -4.84 -9.61 9.92
C VAL A 26 -3.73 -9.89 10.93
N SER A 27 -2.73 -9.01 11.03
CA SER A 27 -1.63 -9.20 11.99
C SER A 27 -2.11 -9.17 13.44
N GLN A 28 -3.01 -8.24 13.77
CA GLN A 28 -3.65 -8.13 15.09
C GLN A 28 -4.49 -9.37 15.40
N THR A 29 -5.21 -9.92 14.42
CA THR A 29 -6.05 -11.11 14.60
C THR A 29 -5.21 -12.37 14.84
N ILE A 30 -4.07 -12.51 14.14
CA ILE A 30 -3.22 -13.70 14.21
C ILE A 30 -2.29 -13.67 15.44
N VAL A 31 -1.64 -12.53 15.68
CA VAL A 31 -0.57 -12.40 16.68
C VAL A 31 -1.09 -11.80 17.99
N GLY A 32 -2.28 -11.20 17.98
CA GLY A 32 -2.80 -10.44 19.13
C GLY A 32 -2.16 -9.06 19.17
N GLN A 33 -1.66 -8.64 20.34
CA GLN A 33 -1.01 -7.33 20.48
C GLN A 33 0.26 -7.25 19.63
N VAL A 34 0.20 -6.47 18.55
CA VAL A 34 1.34 -6.18 17.70
C VAL A 34 2.12 -5.02 18.34
N ALA A 35 3.44 -5.21 18.50
CA ALA A 35 4.30 -4.13 18.97
C ALA A 35 4.40 -3.04 17.89
N PHE A 36 4.44 -1.77 18.31
CA PHE A 36 4.52 -0.61 17.41
C PHE A 36 5.60 -0.74 16.32
N TRP A 37 6.79 -1.24 16.67
CA TRP A 37 7.89 -1.43 15.71
C TRP A 37 7.57 -2.45 14.62
N LEU A 38 6.76 -3.47 14.93
CA LEU A 38 6.32 -4.46 13.96
C LEU A 38 5.25 -3.88 13.04
N GLU A 39 4.30 -3.10 13.57
CA GLU A 39 3.32 -2.37 12.75
C GLU A 39 4.01 -1.43 11.76
N LEU A 40 5.00 -0.66 12.23
CA LEU A 40 5.79 0.23 11.38
C LEU A 40 6.52 -0.56 10.28
N ALA A 41 7.14 -1.68 10.62
CA ALA A 41 7.81 -2.55 9.65
C ALA A 41 6.83 -3.11 8.60
N LEU A 42 5.62 -3.51 9.03
CA LEU A 42 4.56 -3.98 8.12
C LEU A 42 4.11 -2.88 7.18
N ILE A 43 3.85 -1.67 7.69
CA ILE A 43 3.46 -0.52 6.85
C ILE A 43 4.54 -0.22 5.82
N MET A 44 5.82 -0.19 6.25
CA MET A 44 6.94 0.02 5.33
C MET A 44 6.98 -1.07 4.25
N LEU A 45 6.87 -2.34 4.64
CA LEU A 45 6.82 -3.47 3.71
C LEU A 45 5.69 -3.31 2.69
N VAL A 46 4.51 -2.89 3.13
CA VAL A 46 3.36 -2.67 2.24
C VAL A 46 3.62 -1.52 1.28
N VAL A 47 4.07 -0.38 1.76
CA VAL A 47 4.28 0.80 0.90
C VAL A 47 5.34 0.52 -0.17
N PHE A 48 6.49 -0.05 0.22
CA PHE A 48 7.55 -0.36 -0.74
C PHE A 48 7.19 -1.57 -1.62
N GLY A 49 6.59 -2.60 -1.03
CA GLY A 49 6.20 -3.83 -1.73
C GLY A 49 5.09 -3.57 -2.76
N TYR A 50 4.06 -2.79 -2.39
CA TYR A 50 2.97 -2.45 -3.29
C TYR A 50 3.47 -1.72 -4.52
N ARG A 51 4.29 -0.67 -4.36
CA ARG A 51 4.89 0.04 -5.50
C ARG A 51 5.72 -0.91 -6.37
N PHE A 52 6.58 -1.73 -5.76
CA PHE A 52 7.41 -2.68 -6.50
C PHE A 52 6.56 -3.66 -7.33
N ILE A 53 5.51 -4.22 -6.74
CA ILE A 53 4.59 -5.17 -7.39
C ILE A 53 3.84 -4.50 -8.54
N VAL A 54 3.24 -3.33 -8.31
CA VAL A 54 2.45 -2.59 -9.31
C VAL A 54 3.30 -2.21 -10.52
N VAL A 55 4.54 -1.73 -10.28
CA VAL A 55 5.49 -1.42 -11.35
C VAL A 55 5.87 -2.67 -12.13
N ARG A 56 6.11 -3.82 -11.47
CA ARG A 56 6.47 -5.05 -12.19
C ARG A 56 5.32 -5.67 -12.97
N LEU A 57 4.08 -5.44 -12.56
CA LEU A 57 2.90 -5.90 -13.28
C LEU A 57 2.50 -4.97 -14.43
N GLY A 58 3.15 -3.82 -14.61
CA GLY A 58 2.85 -2.86 -15.67
C GLY A 58 1.56 -2.06 -15.44
N PHE A 59 1.04 -2.06 -14.20
CA PHE A 59 -0.11 -1.24 -13.79
C PHE A 59 0.32 0.07 -13.11
N ALA A 60 1.59 0.47 -13.26
CA ALA A 60 2.05 1.71 -12.66
C ALA A 60 1.33 2.90 -13.31
N PRO A 61 0.81 3.84 -12.50
CA PRO A 61 0.30 5.08 -13.04
C PRO A 61 1.45 5.87 -13.68
N SER A 62 1.10 6.70 -14.65
CA SER A 62 2.05 7.50 -15.44
C SER A 62 2.99 8.37 -14.59
N SER A 63 2.61 8.72 -13.36
CA SER A 63 3.43 9.53 -12.47
C SER A 63 4.44 8.75 -11.62
N TRP A 64 4.48 7.42 -11.72
CA TRP A 64 5.41 6.56 -10.96
C TRP A 64 6.61 6.07 -11.78
N GLU A 65 6.56 6.27 -13.10
CA GLU A 65 7.69 6.21 -14.03
C GLU A 65 8.68 7.36 -13.75
#